data_AF-A0A645IPF2-F1
#
_entry.id   AF-A0A645IPF2-F1
#
_cell.length_a   1.000
_cell.length_b   1.000
_cell.length_c   1.000
_cell.angle_alpha   90.00
_cell.angle_beta   90.00
_cell.angle_gamma   90.00
#
_symmetry.space_group_name_H-M   'P 1'
#
loop_
_entity.id
_entity.type
_entity.pdbx_description
1 polymer ?
#
loop_
_entity_poly.entity_id
_entity_poly.type
_entity_poly.pdbx_seq_one_letter_code
_entity_poly.pdbx_strand_id
1 'polypeptide(L)'
;MFKRVIIYIFVCISLVGCSAQNKNSLSASDNISNNSNETSNYTSNTDDVPINIEEVESKVLDVYNKYINKENVNSNKASFICESIRIINGKVYYLVRGFNDTKTNRVTCGWYFVDIYSGDVFDAGPAISDLIPINKK
;
A
#
# COMPACT_ATOMS: atom_id res chain seq x y z
N MET A 1 -9.75 -31.56 12.74
CA MET A 1 -9.35 -30.48 13.67
C MET A 1 -7.90 -30.14 13.35
N PHE A 2 -7.65 -29.20 12.45
CA PHE A 2 -6.30 -28.89 11.97
C PHE A 2 -5.69 -27.76 12.79
N LYS A 3 -4.65 -28.07 13.57
CA LYS A 3 -3.79 -27.09 14.25
C LYS A 3 -3.05 -26.28 13.18
N ARG A 4 -3.32 -24.99 13.09
CA ARG A 4 -2.54 -24.05 12.28
C ARG A 4 -1.26 -23.69 13.04
N VAL A 5 -0.12 -24.04 12.46
CA VAL A 5 1.21 -23.64 12.94
C VAL A 5 1.45 -22.21 12.47
N ILE A 6 1.62 -21.29 13.41
CA ILE A 6 1.94 -19.89 13.15
C ILE A 6 3.45 -19.79 12.98
N ILE A 7 3.91 -19.42 11.79
CA ILE A 7 5.31 -19.12 11.49
C ILE A 7 5.48 -17.61 11.57
N TYR A 8 6.17 -17.12 12.60
CA TYR A 8 6.59 -15.72 12.71
C TYR A 8 7.84 -15.52 11.86
N ILE A 9 7.74 -14.73 10.78
CA ILE A 9 8.90 -14.30 9.99
C ILE A 9 9.36 -12.95 10.56
N PHE A 10 10.44 -12.99 11.34
CA PHE A 10 11.17 -11.80 11.78
C PHE A 10 12.14 -11.40 10.66
N VAL A 11 11.89 -10.28 9.98
CA VAL A 11 12.83 -9.73 8.99
C VAL A 11 13.81 -8.81 9.72
N CYS A 12 15.01 -9.32 10.00
CA CYS A 12 16.14 -8.49 10.43
C CYS A 12 16.74 -7.77 9.22
N ILE A 13 16.66 -6.44 9.18
CA ILE A 13 17.36 -5.62 8.18
C ILE A 13 18.76 -5.32 8.71
N SER A 14 19.76 -5.98 8.17
CA SER A 14 21.17 -5.68 8.42
C SER A 14 21.60 -4.46 7.60
N LEU A 15 21.94 -3.35 8.26
CA LEU A 15 22.66 -2.23 7.64
C LEU A 15 24.08 -2.65 7.30
N VAL A 16 24.35 -2.90 6.02
CA VAL A 16 25.73 -2.96 5.49
C VAL A 16 26.17 -1.53 5.23
N GLY A 17 27.06 -1.03 6.08
CA GLY A 17 27.76 0.23 5.85
C GLY A 17 28.73 0.10 4.68
N CYS A 18 28.48 0.84 3.59
CA CYS A 18 29.50 1.13 2.60
C CYS A 18 30.29 2.36 3.04
N SER A 19 31.55 2.15 3.45
CA SER A 19 32.59 3.17 3.45
C SER A 19 33.33 3.08 2.12
N ALA A 20 33.21 4.11 1.28
CA ALA A 20 34.04 4.27 0.10
C ALA A 20 34.72 5.64 0.14
N GLN A 21 36.05 5.60 0.20
CA GLN A 21 36.95 6.75 0.21
C GLN A 21 36.88 7.53 -1.11
N ASN A 22 36.69 8.85 -1.00
CA ASN A 22 36.75 9.79 -2.11
C ASN A 22 38.21 10.19 -2.39
N LYS A 23 38.68 10.01 -3.62
CA LYS A 23 39.88 10.68 -4.16
C LYS A 23 39.51 11.41 -5.46
N ASN A 24 39.75 12.72 -5.44
CA ASN A 24 39.68 13.72 -6.50
C ASN A 24 40.09 13.20 -7.91
N SER A 25 39.41 13.65 -8.98
CA SER A 25 39.74 14.90 -9.70
C SER A 25 39.01 15.03 -11.06
N LEU A 26 38.48 16.24 -11.33
CA LEU A 26 38.31 16.96 -12.62
C LEU A 26 37.59 16.27 -13.81
N SER A 27 36.77 16.90 -14.65
CA SER A 27 35.85 18.07 -14.66
C SER A 27 35.46 18.30 -16.14
N ALA A 28 34.17 18.45 -16.44
CA ALA A 28 33.56 19.23 -17.55
C ALA A 28 32.02 19.12 -17.41
N SER A 29 31.33 20.10 -16.80
CA SER A 29 30.64 21.27 -17.41
C SER A 29 29.75 20.93 -18.62
N ASP A 30 28.46 21.26 -18.71
CA ASP A 30 27.59 22.15 -17.93
C ASP A 30 26.09 21.85 -18.15
N ASN A 31 25.33 21.98 -17.04
CA ASN A 31 24.01 22.61 -16.83
C ASN A 31 22.63 22.00 -17.20
N ILE A 32 21.71 22.28 -16.26
CA ILE A 32 20.22 22.19 -16.22
C ILE A 32 19.69 20.83 -15.70
N SER A 33 19.00 20.69 -14.58
CA SER A 33 18.42 21.62 -13.59
C SER A 33 18.38 20.89 -12.24
N ASN A 34 18.71 21.60 -11.18
CA ASN A 34 18.49 21.18 -9.80
C ASN A 34 17.01 20.83 -9.60
N ASN A 35 16.74 19.64 -9.07
CA ASN A 35 15.68 19.54 -8.07
C ASN A 35 16.22 18.68 -6.93
N SER A 36 16.40 19.34 -5.80
CA SER A 36 16.94 18.83 -4.56
C SER A 36 16.27 17.53 -4.15
N ASN A 37 17.10 16.60 -3.68
CA ASN A 37 16.70 15.58 -2.72
C ASN A 37 15.95 16.23 -1.56
N GLU A 38 14.63 16.32 -1.66
CA GLU A 38 13.78 16.39 -0.49
C GLU A 38 13.72 14.98 0.08
N THR A 39 14.73 14.66 0.89
CA THR A 39 14.56 13.69 1.96
C THR A 39 13.49 14.29 2.87
N SER A 40 12.22 14.04 2.55
CA SER A 40 11.12 14.38 3.42
C SER A 40 11.34 13.60 4.71
N ASN A 41 11.84 14.28 5.73
CA ASN A 41 11.88 13.76 7.09
C ASN A 41 10.43 13.47 7.49
N TYR A 42 10.01 12.22 7.29
CA TYR A 42 8.73 11.73 7.72
C TYR A 42 8.79 11.63 9.24
N THR A 43 8.21 12.62 9.92
CA THR A 43 7.91 12.51 11.35
C THR A 43 6.75 11.53 11.46
N SER A 44 7.03 10.22 11.46
CA SER A 44 6.05 9.25 11.96
C SER A 44 5.85 9.60 13.42
N ASN A 45 4.64 9.95 13.84
CA ASN A 45 4.30 9.83 15.25
C ASN A 45 4.59 8.37 15.62
N THR A 46 5.57 8.16 16.51
CA THR A 46 6.09 6.83 16.86
C THR A 46 5.10 5.97 17.64
N ASP A 47 3.90 6.50 17.89
CA ASP A 47 2.84 5.86 18.68
C ASP A 47 1.74 5.25 17.79
N ASP A 48 1.74 5.51 16.48
CA ASP A 48 0.73 4.98 15.58
C ASP A 48 1.12 3.58 15.09
N VAL A 49 0.34 2.58 15.52
CA VAL A 49 0.52 1.19 15.10
C VAL A 49 -0.11 0.99 13.72
N PRO A 50 0.66 0.48 12.72
CA PRO A 50 0.12 0.07 11.43
C PRO A 50 -1.10 -0.85 11.57
N ILE A 51 -2.14 -0.58 10.79
CA ILE A 51 -3.30 -1.46 10.71
C ILE A 51 -2.84 -2.81 10.11
N ASN A 52 -3.34 -3.91 10.69
CA ASN A 52 -3.02 -5.26 10.21
C ASN A 52 -3.70 -5.55 8.86
N ILE A 53 -3.17 -6.54 8.14
CA ILE A 53 -3.61 -6.85 6.77
C ILE A 53 -5.05 -7.37 6.74
N GLU A 54 -5.48 -8.18 7.71
CA GLU A 54 -6.86 -8.70 7.73
C GLU A 54 -7.90 -7.57 7.90
N GLU A 55 -7.59 -6.57 8.73
CA GLU A 55 -8.43 -5.39 8.92
C GLU A 55 -8.46 -4.51 7.66
N VAL A 56 -7.33 -4.38 6.96
CA VAL A 56 -7.25 -3.67 5.68
C VAL A 56 -8.16 -4.31 4.64
N GLU A 57 -8.10 -5.63 4.46
CA GLU A 57 -8.95 -6.37 3.52
C GLU A 57 -10.44 -6.24 3.89
N SER A 58 -10.76 -6.30 5.18
CA SER A 58 -12.13 -6.09 5.68
C SER A 58 -12.64 -4.67 5.41
N LYS A 59 -11.82 -3.63 5.63
CA LYS A 59 -12.20 -2.24 5.35
C LYS A 59 -12.49 -2.01 3.88
N VAL A 60 -11.69 -2.59 2.98
CA VAL A 60 -11.94 -2.49 1.54
C VAL A 60 -13.25 -3.19 1.16
N LEU A 61 -13.53 -4.38 1.72
CA LEU A 61 -14.79 -5.08 1.51
C LEU A 61 -16.00 -4.22 1.96
N ASP A 62 -15.91 -3.56 3.11
CA ASP A 62 -16.97 -2.69 3.62
C ASP A 62 -17.22 -1.48 2.71
N VAL A 63 -16.14 -0.81 2.27
CA VAL A 63 -16.21 0.33 1.34
C VAL A 63 -16.77 -0.11 -0.01
N TYR A 64 -16.33 -1.26 -0.53
CA TYR A 64 -16.83 -1.84 -1.77
C TYR A 64 -18.32 -2.14 -1.69
N ASN A 65 -18.76 -2.84 -0.64
CA ASN A 65 -20.16 -3.15 -0.40
C ASN A 65 -21.01 -1.87 -0.26
N LYS A 66 -20.49 -0.84 0.40
CA LYS A 66 -21.26 0.38 0.67
C LYS A 66 -21.41 1.26 -0.58
N TYR A 67 -20.34 1.46 -1.35
CA TYR A 67 -20.28 2.51 -2.36
C TYR A 67 -20.14 2.01 -3.80
N ILE A 68 -19.67 0.78 -4.02
CA ILE A 68 -19.36 0.26 -5.36
C ILE A 68 -20.36 -0.82 -5.77
N ASN A 69 -20.55 -1.87 -4.95
CA ASN A 69 -21.43 -2.98 -5.24
C ASN A 69 -22.21 -3.45 -4.00
N LYS A 70 -23.37 -2.84 -3.78
CA LYS A 70 -24.27 -3.15 -2.65
C LYS A 70 -24.83 -4.57 -2.67
N GLU A 71 -24.95 -5.17 -3.84
CA GLU A 71 -25.48 -6.53 -3.99
C GLU A 71 -24.47 -7.60 -3.55
N ASN A 72 -23.19 -7.24 -3.40
CA ASN A 72 -22.17 -8.16 -2.90
C ASN A 72 -22.43 -8.59 -1.45
N VAL A 73 -23.11 -7.76 -0.64
CA VAL A 73 -23.50 -8.13 0.74
C VAL A 73 -24.32 -9.43 0.78
N ASN A 74 -25.15 -9.66 -0.25
CA ASN A 74 -26.01 -10.84 -0.33
C ASN A 74 -25.35 -12.00 -1.08
N SER A 75 -24.48 -11.70 -2.05
CA SER A 75 -23.88 -12.71 -2.92
C SER A 75 -22.52 -13.24 -2.43
N ASN A 76 -21.81 -12.48 -1.60
CA ASN A 76 -20.50 -12.81 -1.03
C ASN A 76 -19.49 -13.34 -2.07
N LYS A 77 -19.48 -12.69 -3.25
CA LYS A 77 -18.64 -13.10 -4.39
C LYS A 77 -17.33 -12.35 -4.45
N ALA A 78 -17.20 -11.22 -3.76
CA ALA A 78 -15.99 -10.45 -3.75
C ALA A 78 -14.97 -10.95 -2.70
N SER A 79 -13.71 -10.99 -3.09
CA SER A 79 -12.56 -11.21 -2.20
C SER A 79 -11.55 -10.08 -2.40
N PHE A 80 -10.80 -9.75 -1.36
CA PHE A 80 -9.81 -8.69 -1.37
C PHE A 80 -8.51 -9.24 -0.80
N ILE A 81 -7.40 -8.95 -1.48
CA ILE A 81 -6.08 -9.44 -1.12
C ILE A 81 -5.11 -8.27 -1.12
N CYS A 82 -4.38 -8.10 -0.01
CA CYS A 82 -3.25 -7.18 0.03
C CYS A 82 -2.10 -7.71 -0.84
N GLU A 83 -1.77 -6.99 -1.91
CA GLU A 83 -0.73 -7.39 -2.87
C GLU A 83 0.64 -6.83 -2.47
N SER A 84 0.69 -5.58 -1.99
CA SER A 84 1.97 -4.93 -1.66
C SER A 84 1.79 -3.62 -0.89
N ILE A 85 2.91 -3.01 -0.48
CA ILE A 85 2.97 -1.69 0.13
C ILE A 85 3.50 -0.67 -0.89
N ARG A 86 2.99 0.56 -0.85
CA ARG A 86 3.37 1.68 -1.74
C ARG A 86 3.58 2.96 -0.94
N ILE A 87 4.46 3.82 -1.44
CA ILE A 87 4.68 5.17 -0.90
C ILE A 87 4.20 6.16 -1.95
N ILE A 88 3.22 7.01 -1.60
CA ILE A 88 2.63 8.01 -2.48
C ILE A 88 2.59 9.34 -1.72
N ASN A 89 3.22 10.37 -2.26
CA ASN A 89 3.30 11.71 -1.65
C ASN A 89 3.74 11.68 -0.17
N GLY A 90 4.77 10.87 0.13
CA GLY A 90 5.34 10.75 1.47
C GLY A 90 4.49 9.95 2.47
N LYS A 91 3.35 9.38 2.04
CA LYS A 91 2.50 8.51 2.87
C LYS A 91 2.59 7.05 2.44
N VAL A 92 2.41 6.14 3.39
CA VAL A 92 2.50 4.69 3.19
C VAL A 92 1.10 4.09 3.06
N TYR A 93 0.88 3.28 2.03
CA TYR A 93 -0.39 2.65 1.72
C TYR A 93 -0.22 1.15 1.46
N TYR A 94 -1.21 0.37 1.84
CA TYR A 94 -1.41 -0.97 1.28
C TYR A 94 -2.11 -0.85 -0.07
N LEU A 95 -1.63 -1.59 -1.07
CA LEU A 95 -2.29 -1.81 -2.35
C LEU A 95 -3.06 -3.13 -2.26
N VAL A 96 -4.38 -3.02 -2.35
CA VAL A 96 -5.32 -4.14 -2.25
C VAL A 96 -5.98 -4.38 -3.60
N ARG A 97 -6.00 -5.64 -4.03
CA ARG A 97 -6.69 -6.06 -5.24
C ARG A 97 -8.01 -6.72 -4.88
N GLY A 98 -9.09 -6.26 -5.51
CA GLY A 98 -10.40 -6.89 -5.40
C GLY A 98 -10.66 -7.87 -6.55
N PHE A 99 -11.36 -8.96 -6.25
CA PHE A 99 -11.84 -9.92 -7.23
C PHE A 99 -13.36 -10.08 -7.13
N ASN A 100 -14.04 -10.36 -8.25
CA ASN A 100 -15.49 -10.62 -8.29
C ASN A 100 -15.86 -12.11 -8.15
N ASP A 101 -14.88 -12.98 -7.88
CA ASP A 101 -15.09 -14.40 -7.64
C ASP A 101 -14.11 -14.93 -6.59
N THR A 102 -14.65 -15.26 -5.41
CA THR A 102 -13.90 -15.82 -4.28
C THR A 102 -13.27 -17.19 -4.55
N LYS A 103 -13.73 -17.94 -5.56
CA LYS A 103 -13.20 -19.28 -5.84
C LYS A 103 -11.93 -19.26 -6.66
N THR A 104 -11.86 -18.37 -7.66
CA THR A 104 -10.80 -18.40 -8.66
C THR A 104 -9.89 -17.17 -8.62
N ASN A 105 -10.34 -16.06 -8.03
CA ASN A 105 -9.62 -14.78 -8.04
C ASN A 105 -9.11 -14.40 -9.45
N ARG A 106 -9.86 -14.74 -10.50
CA ARG A 106 -9.45 -14.49 -11.90
C ARG A 106 -9.86 -13.12 -12.41
N VAL A 107 -11.05 -12.67 -12.03
CA VAL A 107 -11.63 -11.42 -12.53
C VAL A 107 -11.44 -10.33 -11.48
N THR A 108 -10.56 -9.38 -11.78
CA THR A 108 -10.32 -8.21 -10.93
C THR A 108 -11.50 -7.25 -11.00
N CYS A 109 -12.00 -6.83 -9.85
CA CYS A 109 -13.09 -5.87 -9.73
C CYS A 109 -12.63 -4.46 -9.37
N GLY A 110 -11.38 -4.30 -8.92
CA GLY A 110 -10.78 -3.00 -8.64
C GLY A 110 -9.43 -3.11 -7.93
N TRP A 111 -8.78 -1.96 -7.79
CA TRP A 111 -7.55 -1.77 -7.02
C TRP A 111 -7.78 -0.63 -6.05
N TYR A 112 -7.31 -0.80 -4.82
CA TYR A 112 -7.59 0.11 -3.72
C TYR A 112 -6.32 0.43 -2.95
N PHE A 113 -6.16 1.68 -2.54
CA PHE A 113 -5.14 2.09 -1.58
C PHE A 113 -5.77 2.24 -0.21
N VAL A 114 -5.10 1.72 0.81
CA VAL A 114 -5.48 1.90 2.22
C VAL A 114 -4.35 2.56 2.97
N ASP A 115 -4.59 3.75 3.53
CA ASP A 115 -3.61 4.42 4.40
C ASP A 115 -3.29 3.53 5.60
N ILE A 116 -2.01 3.22 5.80
CA ILE A 116 -1.57 2.23 6.78
C ILE A 116 -1.90 2.62 8.24
N TYR A 117 -2.13 3.91 8.50
CA TYR A 117 -2.40 4.44 9.84
C TYR A 117 -3.87 4.83 10.01
N SER A 118 -4.46 5.55 9.06
CA SER A 118 -5.87 5.98 9.20
C SER A 118 -6.87 4.91 8.76
N GLY A 119 -6.47 3.98 7.89
CA GLY A 119 -7.35 3.00 7.28
C GLY A 119 -8.30 3.60 6.23
N ASP A 120 -8.04 4.83 5.81
CA ASP A 120 -8.79 5.47 4.73
C ASP A 120 -8.59 4.70 3.43
N VAL A 121 -9.70 4.39 2.75
CA VAL A 121 -9.72 3.64 1.50
C VAL A 121 -9.91 4.58 0.31
N PHE A 122 -9.07 4.43 -0.69
CA PHE A 122 -9.09 5.15 -1.96
C PHE A 122 -9.15 4.16 -3.11
N ASP A 123 -9.79 4.55 -4.21
CA ASP A 123 -9.66 3.85 -5.48
C ASP A 123 -8.29 4.21 -6.10
N ALA A 124 -7.57 3.21 -6.61
CA ALA A 124 -6.22 3.37 -7.16
C ALA A 124 -6.21 3.92 -8.61
N GLY A 125 -7.40 4.07 -9.22
CA GLY A 125 -7.56 4.52 -10.59
C GLY A 125 -6.99 3.54 -11.63
N PRO A 126 -7.10 3.87 -12.93
CA PRO A 126 -6.63 3.02 -14.01
C PRO A 126 -5.09 2.88 -14.10
N ALA A 127 -4.34 3.83 -13.53
CA ALA A 127 -2.88 3.87 -13.59
C ALA A 127 -2.18 3.37 -12.32
N ILE A 128 -2.91 3.02 -11.25
CA ILE A 128 -2.36 2.60 -9.95
C ILE A 128 -1.36 3.65 -9.40
N SER A 129 -1.67 4.92 -9.63
CA SER A 129 -0.89 6.08 -9.19
C SER A 129 -1.74 7.16 -8.53
N ASP A 130 -3.06 7.02 -8.63
CA ASP A 130 -4.00 8.06 -8.26
C ASP A 130 -4.71 7.65 -6.97
N LEU A 131 -4.86 8.60 -6.05
CA LEU A 131 -5.60 8.41 -4.80
C LEU A 131 -6.98 9.04 -4.97
N ILE A 132 -7.95 8.29 -5.49
CA ILE A 132 -9.30 8.78 -5.75
C ILE A 132 -10.17 8.47 -4.53
N PRO A 133 -10.68 9.48 -3.80
CA PRO A 133 -11.52 9.23 -2.63
C PRO A 133 -12.82 8.51 -3.01
N ILE A 134 -13.11 7.40 -2.33
CA ILE A 134 -14.40 6.72 -2.49
C ILE A 134 -15.41 7.40 -1.57
N ASN A 135 -16.45 7.97 -2.20
CA ASN A 135 -17.49 8.85 -1.67
C ASN A 135 -17.65 8.82 -0.12
N LYS A 136 -16.99 9.76 0.57
CA LYS A 136 -17.20 10.07 1.99
C LYS A 136 -18.37 11.05 2.13
N LYS A 137 -19.60 10.59 1.89
CA LYS A 137 -20.82 11.36 2.23
C LYS A 137 -21.38 10.92 3.57
#